data_AF-A0A847CU47-F1
#
_entry.id   AF-A0A847CU47-F1
#
_cell.length_a   1.000
_cell.length_b   1.000
_cell.length_c   1.000
_cell.angle_alpha   90.00
_cell.angle_beta   90.00
_cell.angle_gamma   90.00
#
_symmetry.space_group_name_H-M   'P 1'
#
loop_
_entity.id
_entity.type
_entity.pdbx_description
1 polymer ?
#
loop_
_entity_poly.entity_id
_entity_poly.type
_entity_poly.pdbx_seq_one_letter_code
_entity_poly.pdbx_strand_id
1 'polypeptide(L)' 'KLKNAFDKIKNQNYNEVSMDYLSMGMTGDYEIAIEEGANIVRIGSGIYGERNY' A
#
# COMPACT_ATOMS: atom_id res chain seq x y z
N LYS A 1 2.06 11.63 2.44
CA LYS A 1 3.32 11.49 3.25
C LYS A 1 4.04 10.16 3.01
N LEU A 2 3.35 9.01 2.97
CA LEU A 2 3.97 7.70 2.70
C LEU A 2 4.48 7.57 1.25
N LYS A 3 3.67 8.00 0.27
CA LYS A 3 4.05 8.02 -1.14
C LYS A 3 5.38 8.74 -1.39
N ASN A 4 5.55 9.93 -0.82
CA ASN A 4 6.80 10.69 -0.94
C ASN A 4 8.02 9.93 -0.38
N ALA A 5 7.86 9.19 0.72
CA ALA A 5 8.95 8.38 1.28
C ALA A 5 9.29 7.19 0.38
N PHE A 6 8.27 6.54 -0.18
CA PHE A 6 8.41 5.50 -1.19
C PHE A 6 9.15 6.01 -2.42
N ASP A 7 8.70 7.14 -2.98
CA ASP A 7 9.31 7.74 -4.17
C ASP A 7 10.76 8.16 -3.90
N LYS A 8 11.05 8.69 -2.71
CA LYS A 8 12.42 9.05 -2.31
C LYS A 8 13.35 7.83 -2.31
N ILE A 9 12.94 6.72 -1.72
CA ILE A 9 13.76 5.50 -1.66
C ILE A 9 13.86 4.86 -3.05
N LYS A 10 12.76 4.83 -3.80
CA LYS A 10 12.74 4.35 -5.18
C LYS A 10 13.72 5.11 -6.06
N ASN A 11 13.74 6.43 -5.96
CA ASN A 11 14.64 7.29 -6.73
C ASN A 11 16.12 7.22 -6.29
N GLN A 12 16.42 6.63 -5.13
CA GLN A 12 17.79 6.40 -4.69
C GLN A 12 18.46 5.23 -5.42
N ASN A 13 17.70 4.40 -6.15
CA ASN A 13 18.21 3.33 -7.02
C ASN A 13 19.33 2.50 -6.35
N TYR A 14 19.06 2.01 -5.13
CA TYR A 14 20.00 1.14 -4.43
C TYR A 14 20.25 -0.12 -5.25
N ASN A 15 21.53 -0.48 -5.40
CA ASN A 15 21.92 -1.68 -6.12
C ASN A 15 21.25 -2.90 -5.46
N GLU A 16 20.69 -3.80 -6.29
CA GLU A 16 20.01 -5.03 -5.85
C GLU A 16 18.70 -4.84 -5.06
N VAL A 17 18.18 -3.62 -4.92
CA VAL A 17 16.89 -3.35 -4.27
C VAL A 17 15.91 -2.75 -5.28
N SER A 18 14.73 -3.38 -5.42
CA SER A 18 13.65 -2.84 -6.24
C SER A 18 12.48 -2.35 -5.38
N MET A 19 12.12 -1.07 -5.53
CA MET A 19 10.93 -0.49 -4.90
C MET A 19 9.77 -0.43 -5.89
N ASP A 20 9.22 -1.60 -6.18
CA ASP A 20 8.09 -1.73 -7.10
C ASP A 20 6.74 -1.56 -6.42
N TYR A 21 6.63 -1.95 -5.15
CA TYR A 21 5.35 -2.07 -4.46
C TYR A 21 5.19 -1.10 -3.30
N LEU A 22 4.11 -0.31 -3.34
CA LEU A 22 3.60 0.49 -2.25
C LEU A 22 2.35 -0.19 -1.66
N SER A 23 2.56 -0.97 -0.59
CA SER A 23 1.47 -1.64 0.12
C SER A 23 0.87 -0.76 1.21
N MET A 24 -0.28 -0.15 0.94
CA MET A 24 -1.04 0.65 1.90
C MET A 24 -2.54 0.53 1.65
N GLY A 25 -3.35 0.91 2.63
CA GLY A 25 -4.79 0.69 2.59
C GLY A 25 -5.20 -0.69 3.08
N MET A 26 -6.28 -0.70 3.86
CA MET A 26 -7.02 -1.82 4.39
C MET A 26 -8.49 -1.73 3.91
N THR A 27 -9.35 -2.64 4.33
CA THR A 27 -10.78 -2.65 3.96
C THR A 27 -11.46 -1.27 4.05
N GLY A 28 -11.14 -0.46 5.06
CA GLY A 28 -11.84 0.81 5.32
C GLY A 28 -11.31 2.04 4.58
N ASP A 29 -10.14 1.94 3.95
CA ASP A 29 -9.43 3.10 3.37
C ASP A 29 -8.68 2.76 2.06
N TYR A 30 -9.00 1.63 1.41
CA TYR A 30 -8.31 1.21 0.19
C TYR A 30 -8.54 2.18 -0.98
N GLU A 31 -9.69 2.86 -1.06
CA GLU A 31 -9.98 3.82 -2.14
C GLU A 31 -9.06 5.04 -2.05
N ILE A 32 -8.95 5.64 -0.86
CA ILE A 32 -8.02 6.72 -0.58
C ILE A 32 -6.58 6.25 -0.79
N ALA A 33 -6.25 5.01 -0.40
CA ALA A 33 -4.92 4.45 -0.63
C ALA A 33 -4.58 4.35 -2.13
N ILE A 34 -5.53 3.98 -2.98
CA ILE A 34 -5.36 3.97 -4.44
C ILE A 34 -5.13 5.39 -4.97
N GLU A 35 -5.93 6.36 -4.52
CA GLU A 35 -5.77 7.78 -4.90
C GLU A 35 -4.38 8.34 -4.50
N GLU A 36 -3.87 7.94 -3.34
CA GLU A 36 -2.52 8.28 -2.86
C GLU A 36 -1.42 7.44 -3.54
N GLY A 37 -1.78 6.53 -4.44
CA GLY A 37 -0.89 5.81 -5.34
C GLY A 37 -0.35 4.48 -4.81
N ALA A 38 -1.10 3.80 -3.94
CA ALA A 38 -0.88 2.39 -3.61
C ALA A 38 -1.03 1.50 -4.84
N ASN A 39 -0.25 0.43 -4.90
CA ASN A 39 -0.40 -0.62 -5.92
C ASN A 39 -0.59 -2.01 -5.31
N ILE A 40 -0.58 -2.11 -3.98
CA ILE A 40 -1.06 -3.25 -3.21
C ILE A 40 -1.96 -2.71 -2.11
N VAL A 41 -3.20 -3.22 -2.03
CA VAL A 41 -4.15 -2.95 -0.94
C VAL A 41 -4.45 -4.25 -0.19
N ARG A 42 -4.82 -4.16 1.10
CA ARG A 42 -5.03 -5.33 1.96
C ARG A 42 -6.48 -5.45 2.40
N ILE A 43 -7.27 -6.27 1.71
CA ILE A 43 -8.70 -6.42 2.01
C ILE A 43 -8.97 -7.69 2.80
N GLY A 44 -9.51 -7.54 4.01
CA GLY A 44 -9.87 -8.64 4.90
C GLY A 44 -11.38 -8.75 5.03
N SER A 45 -11.94 -8.02 6.01
CA SER A 45 -13.39 -8.01 6.28
C SER A 45 -14.26 -7.61 5.09
N GLY A 46 -13.74 -6.83 4.14
CA GLY A 46 -14.47 -6.48 2.92
C GLY A 46 -14.70 -7.65 1.97
N ILE A 47 -13.88 -8.70 2.06
CA ILE A 47 -14.04 -9.95 1.29
C ILE A 47 -14.68 -11.03 2.16
N TYR A 48 -14.22 -11.18 3.41
CA TYR A 48 -14.55 -12.33 4.26
C TYR A 48 -15.59 -12.05 5.36
N GLY A 49 -16.04 -10.81 5.50
CA GLY A 49 -16.95 -10.39 6.57
C GLY A 49 -16.24 -10.13 7.91
N GLU A 50 -17.05 -9.76 8.91
CA GLU A 50 -16.56 -9.51 10.27
C GLU A 50 -15.97 -10.77 10.90
N ARG A 51 -15.02 -10.56 11.83
CA ARG A 51 -14.44 -11.68 12.58
C ARG A 51 -15.40 -12.12 13.67
N ASN A 52 -15.68 -13.41 13.72
CA ASN A 52 -16.39 -14.04 14.83
C ASN A 52 -15.38 -14.35 15.94
N TYR A 53 -15.56 -13.71 17.10
CA TYR A 53 -14.72 -13.86 18.29
C TYR A 53 -15.45 -14.61 19.39
#